data_AF-A0A814SI69-F1
#
_entry.id   AF-A0A814SI69-F1
#
_cell.length_a   1.000
_cell.length_b   1.000
_cell.length_c   1.000
_cell.angle_alpha   90.00
_cell.angle_beta   90.00
_cell.angle_gamma   90.00
#
_symmetry.space_group_name_H-M   'P 1'
#
loop_
_entity.id
_entity.type
_entity.pdbx_description
1 polymer ?
#
loop_
_entity_poly.entity_id
_entity_poly.type
_entity_poly.pdbx_seq_one_letter_code
_entity_poly.pdbx_strand_id
1 'polypeptide(L)'
;MPLKSFLTSRNTSQRFRLNGVIPSSRLPNKAQLRQNFRSHVIYRADQLPPKVDFRSDMTPVEDQSQIGSCVANAFAGAYEYLTKKANGQNTDVSRLFIYYNARARDQSSEQVTDSGCTLTGAIEALEELGTCLESLWPYDISQVNSRPNDQSYQEASQHKITEALQVNINLDEMKACLAQGFPFTFGLKLYSSFDEAATTGVVPMPDTNDSGRSSHGSHALLAVGYSDQSNAFIVRNSWGENWGDQGYCYIPYQYMTDSNLCFDIWTVRQLAINSFGQENWHSDDTIDYSRSMDNNSYYGNIHRDRAMIENFDDNDDYDNSGNNYSNYGSNYDYDRNNTFDDSWNSPPAFQDFDQSRNDESFQGNFPDPDYNQFQQNNDFCTYLNKKKHSIHRISSF
;
A
#
# COMPACT_ATOMS: atom_id res chain seq x y z
N MET A 1 2.10 -16.30 23.89
CA MET A 1 3.36 -16.48 23.15
C MET A 1 3.66 -15.16 22.44
N PRO A 2 4.93 -14.71 22.36
CA PRO A 2 5.29 -13.53 21.58
C PRO A 2 5.05 -13.76 20.08
N LEU A 3 4.75 -12.70 19.34
CA LEU A 3 4.60 -12.75 17.87
C LEU A 3 5.97 -12.98 17.21
N LYS A 4 6.05 -13.86 16.21
CA LYS A 4 7.25 -14.03 15.38
C LYS A 4 7.53 -12.75 14.60
N SER A 5 8.74 -12.22 14.73
CA SER A 5 9.18 -11.02 13.98
C SER A 5 9.69 -11.35 12.57
N PHE A 6 9.94 -12.62 12.26
CA PHE A 6 10.47 -13.05 10.97
C PHE A 6 9.83 -14.35 10.50
N LEU A 7 9.75 -14.50 9.18
CA LEU A 7 9.49 -15.75 8.47
C LEU A 7 10.82 -16.21 7.86
N THR A 8 11.24 -17.46 8.09
CA THR A 8 12.52 -17.97 7.56
C THR A 8 12.25 -19.06 6.53
N SER A 9 12.69 -18.84 5.29
CA SER A 9 12.67 -19.86 4.24
C SER A 9 13.60 -21.02 4.61
N ARG A 10 13.06 -22.25 4.70
CA ARG A 10 13.90 -23.46 4.94
C ARG A 10 14.88 -23.75 3.80
N ASN A 11 14.52 -23.43 2.56
CA ASN A 11 15.33 -23.78 1.38
C ASN A 11 16.50 -22.82 1.14
N THR A 12 16.29 -21.53 1.45
CA THR A 12 17.29 -20.48 1.19
C THR A 12 17.91 -19.92 2.46
N SER A 13 17.38 -20.29 3.64
CA SER A 13 17.68 -19.64 4.93
C SER A 13 17.42 -18.13 4.94
N GLN A 14 16.71 -17.61 3.93
CA GLN A 14 16.36 -16.20 3.83
C GLN A 14 15.31 -15.87 4.87
N ARG A 15 15.53 -14.79 5.61
CA ARG A 15 14.60 -14.27 6.60
C ARG A 15 13.78 -13.15 5.98
N PHE A 16 12.51 -13.05 6.32
CA PHE A 16 11.60 -12.00 5.87
C PHE A 16 10.98 -11.35 7.09
N ARG A 17 11.12 -10.03 7.23
CA ARG A 17 10.59 -9.32 8.39
C ARG A 17 9.07 -9.23 8.34
N LEU A 18 8.42 -9.67 9.42
CA LEU A 18 6.99 -9.53 9.69
C LEU A 18 6.73 -8.36 10.66
N ASN A 19 5.45 -8.03 10.88
CA ASN A 19 5.00 -7.01 11.84
C ASN A 19 5.49 -5.60 11.53
N GLY A 20 5.71 -5.28 10.25
CA GLY A 20 5.99 -3.92 9.83
C GLY A 20 4.75 -3.02 9.75
N VAL A 21 3.56 -3.60 9.80
CA VAL A 21 2.28 -2.87 9.78
C VAL A 21 1.63 -2.86 11.14
N ILE A 22 1.21 -1.67 11.56
CA ILE A 22 0.43 -1.44 12.79
C ILE A 22 -1.00 -1.08 12.37
N PRO A 23 -2.05 -1.73 12.94
CA PRO A 23 -3.43 -1.32 12.70
C PRO A 23 -3.66 0.14 13.07
N SER A 24 -4.31 0.88 12.18
CA SER A 24 -4.57 2.30 12.34
C SER A 24 -5.70 2.53 13.36
N SER A 25 -5.47 3.39 14.34
CA SER A 25 -6.50 3.78 15.32
C SER A 25 -7.34 4.98 14.86
N ARG A 26 -6.96 5.61 13.74
CA ARG A 26 -7.62 6.79 13.17
C ARG A 26 -7.51 6.78 11.64
N LEU A 27 -8.41 7.52 11.00
CA LEU A 27 -8.33 7.83 9.58
C LEU A 27 -7.29 8.93 9.30
N PRO A 28 -6.67 8.98 8.10
CA PRO A 28 -5.87 10.11 7.64
C PRO A 28 -6.64 11.44 7.72
N ASN A 29 -5.96 12.52 8.08
CA ASN A 29 -6.56 13.84 8.29
C ASN A 29 -7.40 14.30 7.09
N LYS A 30 -6.89 14.18 5.85
CA LYS A 30 -7.65 14.56 4.65
C LYS A 30 -8.76 13.58 4.30
N ALA A 31 -8.61 12.30 4.65
CA ALA A 31 -9.64 11.28 4.44
C ALA A 31 -10.81 11.43 5.42
N GLN A 32 -10.62 12.02 6.60
CA GLN A 32 -11.75 12.38 7.48
C GLN A 32 -12.68 13.42 6.82
N LEU A 33 -12.11 14.23 5.92
CA LEU A 33 -12.83 15.29 5.19
C LEU A 33 -13.34 14.83 3.82
N ARG A 34 -12.96 13.63 3.36
CA ARG A 34 -13.26 13.10 2.02
C ARG A 34 -13.92 11.73 2.10
N GLN A 35 -14.74 11.43 1.12
CA GLN A 35 -15.67 10.31 1.18
C GLN A 35 -14.96 8.96 1.04
N ASN A 36 -15.59 7.91 1.59
CA ASN A 36 -15.23 6.51 1.39
C ASN A 36 -15.23 6.15 -0.13
N PHE A 37 -14.39 5.19 -0.55
CA PHE A 37 -14.31 4.75 -1.96
C PHE A 37 -15.68 4.36 -2.53
N ARG A 38 -16.61 3.86 -1.69
CA ARG A 38 -17.98 3.52 -2.08
C ARG A 38 -18.69 4.61 -2.89
N SER A 39 -18.46 5.89 -2.59
CA SER A 39 -19.09 6.98 -3.35
C SER A 39 -18.43 7.28 -4.70
N HIS A 40 -17.30 6.63 -4.98
CA HIS A 40 -16.51 6.72 -6.21
C HIS A 40 -16.61 5.45 -7.07
N VAL A 41 -17.47 4.50 -6.68
CA VAL A 41 -17.74 3.28 -7.45
C VAL A 41 -18.46 3.64 -8.74
N ILE A 42 -17.84 3.34 -9.87
CA ILE A 42 -18.36 3.58 -11.22
C ILE A 42 -19.00 2.31 -11.79
N TYR A 43 -18.42 1.15 -11.49
CA TYR A 43 -18.91 -0.15 -11.97
C TYR A 43 -19.67 -0.87 -10.87
N ARG A 44 -20.91 -1.30 -11.18
CA ARG A 44 -21.68 -2.19 -10.32
C ARG A 44 -21.16 -3.62 -10.41
N ALA A 45 -21.51 -4.45 -9.44
CA ALA A 45 -21.08 -5.86 -9.37
C ALA A 45 -21.37 -6.65 -10.67
N ASP A 46 -22.52 -6.41 -11.31
CA ASP A 46 -22.93 -7.04 -12.57
C ASP A 46 -22.16 -6.57 -13.81
N GLN A 47 -21.32 -5.54 -13.68
CA GLN A 47 -20.55 -4.91 -14.76
C GLN A 47 -19.04 -5.18 -14.65
N LEU A 48 -18.60 -5.82 -13.57
CA LEU A 48 -17.19 -6.11 -13.35
C LEU A 48 -16.71 -7.21 -14.30
N PRO A 49 -15.50 -7.09 -14.87
CA PRO A 49 -14.91 -8.19 -15.64
C PRO A 49 -14.63 -9.39 -14.70
N PRO A 50 -14.54 -10.62 -15.22
CA PRO A 50 -14.20 -11.78 -14.39
C PRO A 50 -12.74 -11.76 -13.92
N LYS A 51 -11.88 -10.99 -14.59
CA LYS A 51 -10.45 -10.88 -14.28
C LYS A 51 -9.90 -9.48 -14.56
N VAL A 52 -9.07 -9.00 -13.63
CA VAL A 52 -8.22 -7.81 -13.76
C VAL A 52 -6.80 -8.21 -13.36
N ASP A 53 -5.78 -7.81 -14.12
CA ASP A 53 -4.38 -8.13 -13.81
C ASP A 53 -3.44 -6.98 -14.20
N PHE A 54 -2.86 -6.29 -13.21
CA PHE A 54 -1.93 -5.18 -13.43
C PHE A 54 -0.47 -5.60 -13.49
N ARG A 55 -0.11 -6.88 -13.37
CA ARG A 55 1.30 -7.29 -13.21
C ARG A 55 2.21 -6.82 -14.35
N SER A 56 1.70 -6.79 -15.58
CA SER A 56 2.47 -6.28 -16.74
C SER A 56 2.78 -4.78 -16.67
N ASP A 57 1.96 -4.02 -15.94
CA ASP A 57 2.12 -2.59 -15.72
C ASP A 57 2.96 -2.29 -14.46
N MET A 58 3.22 -3.28 -13.59
CA MET A 58 3.99 -3.08 -12.36
C MET A 58 5.51 -2.90 -12.63
N THR A 59 6.21 -2.23 -11.71
CA THR A 59 7.68 -2.23 -11.61
C THR A 59 8.20 -3.58 -11.08
N PRO A 60 9.50 -3.91 -11.19
CA PRO A 60 10.09 -5.09 -10.55
C PRO A 60 9.76 -5.18 -9.05
N VAL A 61 9.59 -6.39 -8.50
CA VAL A 61 9.17 -6.57 -7.08
C VAL A 61 10.29 -6.18 -6.12
N GLU A 62 9.94 -5.38 -5.11
CA GLU A 62 10.86 -4.90 -4.09
C GLU A 62 11.23 -5.98 -3.07
N ASP A 63 12.40 -5.85 -2.44
CA ASP A 63 12.83 -6.63 -1.28
C ASP A 63 12.99 -5.71 -0.05
N GLN A 64 12.11 -5.85 0.94
CA GLN A 64 12.14 -5.07 2.18
C GLN A 64 13.26 -5.49 3.14
N SER A 65 13.98 -6.56 2.84
CA SER A 65 15.05 -7.12 3.67
C SER A 65 14.57 -7.41 5.12
N GLN A 66 15.35 -6.99 6.12
CA GLN A 66 15.12 -7.33 7.54
C GLN A 66 14.41 -6.23 8.35
N ILE A 67 13.89 -5.18 7.72
CA ILE A 67 13.27 -4.04 8.42
C ILE A 67 11.75 -4.01 8.27
N GLY A 68 11.05 -3.36 9.20
CA GLY A 68 9.59 -3.35 9.30
C GLY A 68 8.87 -2.47 8.26
N SER A 69 9.36 -2.39 7.03
CA SER A 69 8.96 -1.36 6.05
C SER A 69 7.88 -1.79 5.04
N CYS A 70 7.19 -2.91 5.28
CA CYS A 70 6.18 -3.46 4.36
C CYS A 70 5.13 -2.44 3.87
N VAL A 71 4.65 -1.56 4.75
CA VAL A 71 3.71 -0.48 4.40
C VAL A 71 4.28 0.47 3.35
N ALA A 72 5.54 0.88 3.53
CA ALA A 72 6.22 1.76 2.59
C ALA A 72 6.47 1.09 1.24
N ASN A 73 6.79 -0.21 1.23
CA ASN A 73 6.97 -0.98 -0.01
C ASN A 73 5.64 -1.10 -0.79
N ALA A 74 4.53 -1.37 -0.09
CA ALA A 74 3.22 -1.45 -0.73
C ALA A 74 2.79 -0.11 -1.35
N PHE A 75 2.98 1.01 -0.62
CA PHE A 75 2.68 2.34 -1.16
C PHE A 75 3.65 2.79 -2.26
N ALA A 76 4.94 2.44 -2.19
CA ALA A 76 5.88 2.69 -3.29
C ALA A 76 5.38 2.01 -4.58
N GLY A 77 5.06 0.71 -4.52
CA GLY A 77 4.52 0.00 -5.69
C GLY A 77 3.21 0.59 -6.23
N ALA A 78 2.32 1.04 -5.35
CA ALA A 78 1.09 1.73 -5.77
C ALA A 78 1.41 3.05 -6.50
N TYR A 79 2.31 3.85 -5.93
CA TYR A 79 2.72 5.14 -6.48
C TYR A 79 3.40 5.00 -7.85
N GLU A 80 4.33 4.05 -7.97
CA GLU A 80 5.08 3.78 -9.19
C GLU A 80 4.17 3.30 -10.31
N TYR A 81 3.23 2.39 -10.00
CA TYR A 81 2.20 1.97 -10.95
C TYR A 81 1.40 3.18 -11.46
N LEU A 82 0.89 4.03 -10.55
CA LEU A 82 0.08 5.19 -10.94
C LEU A 82 0.89 6.19 -11.77
N THR A 83 2.15 6.41 -11.41
CA THR A 83 3.06 7.27 -12.17
C THR A 83 3.25 6.73 -13.59
N LYS A 84 3.59 5.45 -13.72
CA LYS A 84 3.75 4.79 -15.02
C LYS A 84 2.48 4.81 -15.85
N LYS A 85 1.30 4.62 -15.25
CA LYS A 85 0.00 4.75 -15.96
C LYS A 85 -0.26 6.18 -16.43
N ALA A 86 0.14 7.18 -15.65
CA ALA A 86 -0.10 8.58 -15.96
C ALA A 86 0.84 9.14 -17.05
N ASN A 87 2.13 8.77 -17.01
CA ASN A 87 3.16 9.38 -17.88
C ASN A 87 3.91 8.39 -18.78
N GLY A 88 3.68 7.08 -18.63
CA GLY A 88 4.32 6.02 -19.41
C GLY A 88 5.77 5.71 -19.00
N GLN A 89 6.26 6.27 -17.90
CA GLN A 89 7.64 6.11 -17.42
C GLN A 89 7.68 5.33 -16.11
N ASN A 90 8.61 4.38 -16.01
CA ASN A 90 8.91 3.75 -14.75
C ASN A 90 9.58 4.79 -13.82
N THR A 91 9.15 4.78 -12.58
CA THR A 91 9.77 5.53 -11.48
C THR A 91 10.10 4.53 -10.38
N ASP A 92 11.14 4.81 -9.62
CA ASP A 92 11.57 4.04 -8.45
C ASP A 92 11.65 5.04 -7.27
N VAL A 93 10.72 4.92 -6.33
CA VAL A 93 10.54 5.90 -5.25
C VAL A 93 11.11 5.41 -3.92
N SER A 94 11.68 6.32 -3.14
CA SER A 94 12.37 5.96 -1.90
C SER A 94 11.43 5.37 -0.86
N ARG A 95 11.56 4.06 -0.63
CA ARG A 95 10.82 3.35 0.42
C ARG A 95 11.26 3.80 1.80
N LEU A 96 12.54 4.07 2.02
CA LEU A 96 13.02 4.56 3.32
C LEU A 96 12.53 5.98 3.62
N PHE A 97 12.36 6.83 2.61
CA PHE A 97 11.77 8.16 2.79
C PHE A 97 10.32 8.03 3.28
N ILE A 98 9.50 7.21 2.61
CA ILE A 98 8.11 6.94 3.02
C ILE A 98 8.10 6.36 4.44
N TYR A 99 8.96 5.36 4.69
CA TYR A 99 8.97 4.63 5.95
C TYR A 99 9.42 5.44 7.16
N TYR A 100 10.47 6.27 7.00
CA TYR A 100 10.92 7.17 8.06
C TYR A 100 9.82 8.18 8.41
N ASN A 101 9.24 8.83 7.39
CA ASN A 101 8.26 9.89 7.60
C ASN A 101 6.92 9.38 8.14
N ALA A 102 6.52 8.14 7.81
CA ALA A 102 5.38 7.49 8.43
C ALA A 102 5.61 7.26 9.93
N ARG A 103 6.76 6.69 10.30
CA ARG A 103 7.09 6.42 11.71
C ARG A 103 7.28 7.69 12.53
N ALA A 104 7.87 8.73 11.96
CA ALA A 104 7.99 10.04 12.62
C ALA A 104 6.63 10.67 12.95
N ARG A 105 5.53 10.23 12.31
CA ARG A 105 4.16 10.64 12.62
C ARG A 105 3.48 9.72 13.63
N ASP A 106 3.73 8.42 13.53
CA ASP A 106 3.11 7.42 14.39
C ASP A 106 3.73 7.39 15.80
N GLN A 107 5.03 7.67 15.90
CA GLN A 107 5.78 7.64 17.14
C GLN A 107 5.78 9.01 17.80
N SER A 108 5.59 9.04 19.12
CA SER A 108 5.69 10.27 19.93
C SER A 108 7.11 10.54 20.45
N SER A 109 8.09 9.71 20.07
CA SER A 109 9.48 9.81 20.55
C SER A 109 10.31 10.79 19.71
N GLU A 110 11.28 11.44 20.34
CA GLU A 110 12.26 12.31 19.66
C GLU A 110 13.16 11.52 18.70
N GLN A 111 13.37 10.23 18.97
CA GLN A 111 14.12 9.31 18.12
C GLN A 111 13.17 8.34 17.43
N VAL A 112 13.26 8.28 16.10
CA VAL A 112 12.49 7.33 15.28
C VAL A 112 13.18 5.96 15.31
N THR A 113 12.42 4.91 15.59
CA THR A 113 12.95 3.53 15.68
C THR A 113 12.23 2.59 14.70
N ASP A 114 12.83 1.45 14.33
CA ASP A 114 12.22 0.45 13.44
C ASP A 114 11.15 -0.37 14.19
N SER A 115 9.94 0.17 14.25
CA SER A 115 8.79 -0.41 14.95
C SER A 115 7.65 -0.82 14.02
N GLY A 116 7.82 -0.73 12.69
CA GLY A 116 6.69 -0.68 11.77
C GLY A 116 5.97 0.67 11.78
N CYS A 117 4.99 0.84 10.89
CA CYS A 117 4.14 2.04 10.82
C CYS A 117 2.69 1.68 10.44
N THR A 118 1.79 2.64 10.59
CA THR A 118 0.41 2.55 10.16
C THR A 118 0.28 2.91 8.68
N LEU A 119 -0.76 2.41 8.01
CA LEU A 119 -1.09 2.88 6.65
C LEU A 119 -1.51 4.36 6.68
N THR A 120 -2.18 4.78 7.77
CA THR A 120 -2.55 6.18 7.99
C THR A 120 -1.33 7.12 8.01
N GLY A 121 -0.29 6.80 8.78
CA GLY A 121 0.92 7.60 8.86
C GLY A 121 1.67 7.69 7.52
N ALA A 122 1.68 6.60 6.74
CA ALA A 122 2.26 6.59 5.40
C ALA A 122 1.46 7.44 4.40
N ILE A 123 0.12 7.35 4.43
CA ILE A 123 -0.75 8.19 3.59
C ILE A 123 -0.50 9.67 3.90
N GLU A 124 -0.48 10.05 5.18
CA GLU A 124 -0.27 11.45 5.56
C GLU A 124 1.12 11.96 5.17
N ALA A 125 2.16 11.13 5.32
CA ALA A 125 3.49 11.45 4.83
C ALA A 125 3.48 11.71 3.31
N LEU A 126 2.83 10.85 2.52
CA LEU A 126 2.72 11.02 1.07
C LEU A 126 1.85 12.22 0.66
N GLU A 127 0.81 12.55 1.43
CA GLU A 127 -0.08 13.68 1.18
C GLU A 127 0.55 15.04 1.53
N GLU A 128 1.42 15.08 2.55
CA GLU A 128 2.02 16.31 3.07
C GLU A 128 3.40 16.56 2.51
N LEU A 129 4.21 15.50 2.40
CA LEU A 129 5.62 15.59 2.03
C LEU A 129 5.87 15.02 0.64
N GLY A 130 5.12 13.99 0.23
CA GLY A 130 5.33 13.25 -1.01
C GLY A 130 6.41 12.19 -0.87
N THR A 131 7.11 11.87 -1.96
CA THR A 131 8.26 10.95 -1.94
C THR A 131 9.32 11.35 -2.95
N CYS A 132 10.58 11.04 -2.67
CA CYS A 132 11.70 11.28 -3.58
C CYS A 132 12.04 10.01 -4.36
N LEU A 133 12.99 10.11 -5.29
CA LEU A 133 13.52 8.93 -5.97
C LEU A 133 14.35 8.08 -5.00
N GLU A 134 14.28 6.74 -5.13
CA GLU A 134 15.13 5.83 -4.35
C GLU A 134 16.62 6.14 -4.59
N SER A 135 17.00 6.62 -5.78
CA SER A 135 18.38 7.09 -6.05
C SER A 135 18.86 8.26 -5.18
N LEU A 136 17.95 9.08 -4.65
CA LEU A 136 18.26 10.24 -3.80
C LEU A 136 18.30 9.89 -2.31
N TRP A 137 17.46 8.95 -1.90
CA TRP A 137 17.49 8.33 -0.57
C TRP A 137 17.42 6.79 -0.70
N PRO A 138 18.57 6.13 -0.92
CA PRO A 138 18.62 4.70 -1.25
C PRO A 138 18.12 3.78 -0.14
N TYR A 139 17.70 2.58 -0.54
CA TYR A 139 17.26 1.51 0.35
C TYR A 139 18.44 0.84 1.09
N ASP A 140 19.15 1.64 1.87
CA ASP A 140 20.20 1.21 2.79
C ASP A 140 19.59 1.00 4.17
N ILE A 141 19.33 -0.26 4.53
CA ILE A 141 18.67 -0.60 5.79
C ILE A 141 19.42 -0.12 7.05
N SER A 142 20.73 0.20 6.94
CA SER A 142 21.48 0.81 8.05
C SER A 142 21.00 2.23 8.37
N GLN A 143 20.38 2.90 7.41
CA GLN A 143 19.81 4.25 7.53
C GLN A 143 18.33 4.23 7.89
N VAL A 144 17.77 3.07 8.28
CA VAL A 144 16.34 2.93 8.59
C VAL A 144 15.86 3.97 9.60
N ASN A 145 16.66 4.35 10.59
CA ASN A 145 16.28 5.33 11.62
C ASN A 145 16.82 6.74 11.36
N SER A 146 17.52 6.94 10.24
CA SER A 146 18.12 8.22 9.88
C SER A 146 17.10 9.09 9.13
N ARG A 147 17.02 10.37 9.53
CA ARG A 147 16.23 11.36 8.79
C ARG A 147 16.79 11.51 7.36
N PRO A 148 15.94 11.46 6.32
CA PRO A 148 16.35 11.79 4.97
C PRO A 148 17.01 13.16 4.87
N ASN A 149 17.92 13.31 3.90
CA ASN A 149 18.58 14.59 3.64
C ASN A 149 17.58 15.63 3.10
N ASP A 150 17.90 16.92 3.24
CA ASP A 150 16.96 18.00 2.84
C ASP A 150 16.68 18.03 1.34
N GLN A 151 17.62 17.57 0.50
CA GLN A 151 17.39 17.43 -0.94
C GLN A 151 16.27 16.43 -1.23
N SER A 152 16.18 15.34 -0.44
CA SER A 152 15.11 14.36 -0.54
C SER A 152 13.75 14.99 -0.23
N TYR A 153 13.66 15.85 0.80
CA TYR A 153 12.43 16.56 1.11
C TYR A 153 12.05 17.60 0.04
N GLN A 154 13.04 18.29 -0.54
CA GLN A 154 12.82 19.23 -1.64
C GLN A 154 12.24 18.52 -2.87
N GLU A 155 12.82 17.40 -3.29
CA GLU A 155 12.29 16.59 -4.39
C GLU A 155 10.92 16.02 -4.06
N ALA A 156 10.74 15.47 -2.85
CA ALA A 156 9.49 14.85 -2.43
C ALA A 156 8.30 15.81 -2.52
N SER A 157 8.52 17.10 -2.22
CA SER A 157 7.48 18.13 -2.24
C SER A 157 6.74 18.26 -3.58
N GLN A 158 7.36 17.81 -4.68
CA GLN A 158 6.78 17.84 -6.04
C GLN A 158 5.98 16.59 -6.39
N HIS A 159 6.02 15.57 -5.53
CA HIS A 159 5.62 14.19 -5.82
C HIS A 159 4.60 13.66 -4.80
N LYS A 160 3.64 14.51 -4.42
CA LYS A 160 2.60 14.17 -3.43
C LYS A 160 1.46 13.36 -4.04
N ILE A 161 0.84 12.51 -3.23
CA ILE A 161 -0.49 11.97 -3.57
C ILE A 161 -1.56 13.03 -3.31
N THR A 162 -2.60 13.03 -4.13
CA THR A 162 -3.66 14.05 -4.05
C THR A 162 -4.87 13.59 -3.26
N GLU A 163 -5.09 12.28 -3.20
CA GLU A 163 -6.24 11.66 -2.54
C GLU A 163 -5.89 10.25 -2.09
N ALA A 164 -6.43 9.87 -0.93
CA ALA A 164 -6.49 8.51 -0.44
C ALA A 164 -7.95 8.17 -0.08
N LEU A 165 -8.45 7.05 -0.59
CA LEU A 165 -9.82 6.60 -0.38
C LEU A 165 -9.81 5.25 0.36
N GLN A 166 -10.56 5.17 1.44
CA GLN A 166 -10.76 3.91 2.14
C GLN A 166 -11.67 3.00 1.32
N VAL A 167 -11.24 1.77 1.07
CA VAL A 167 -12.06 0.75 0.42
C VAL A 167 -12.68 -0.12 1.52
N ASN A 168 -13.98 -0.36 1.48
CA ASN A 168 -14.60 -1.22 2.49
C ASN A 168 -14.18 -2.67 2.32
N ILE A 169 -14.22 -3.44 3.42
CA ILE A 169 -14.06 -4.89 3.39
C ILE A 169 -15.32 -5.51 2.77
N ASN A 170 -15.40 -5.41 1.44
CA ASN A 170 -16.51 -5.86 0.62
C ASN A 170 -15.96 -6.29 -0.75
N LEU A 171 -16.29 -7.51 -1.16
CA LEU A 171 -15.73 -8.10 -2.39
C LEU A 171 -15.99 -7.23 -3.62
N ASP A 172 -17.22 -6.75 -3.79
CA ASP A 172 -17.61 -5.97 -4.97
C ASP A 172 -16.92 -4.60 -4.98
N GLU A 173 -16.78 -3.94 -3.83
CA GLU A 173 -16.07 -2.65 -3.75
C GLU A 173 -14.56 -2.81 -4.01
N MET A 174 -13.93 -3.87 -3.48
CA MET A 174 -12.52 -4.18 -3.77
C MET A 174 -12.31 -4.50 -5.26
N LYS A 175 -13.17 -5.33 -5.85
CA LYS A 175 -13.11 -5.63 -7.29
C LYS A 175 -13.40 -4.40 -8.13
N ALA A 176 -14.33 -3.53 -7.73
CA ALA A 176 -14.61 -2.28 -8.42
C ALA A 176 -13.42 -1.30 -8.37
N CYS A 177 -12.70 -1.24 -7.26
CA CYS A 177 -11.46 -0.46 -7.13
C CYS A 177 -10.42 -0.87 -8.18
N LEU A 178 -10.17 -2.18 -8.27
CA LEU A 178 -9.27 -2.76 -9.27
C LEU A 178 -9.82 -2.63 -10.69
N ALA A 179 -11.11 -2.83 -10.92
CA ALA A 179 -11.72 -2.66 -12.24
C ALA A 179 -11.64 -1.21 -12.75
N GLN A 180 -11.63 -0.22 -11.84
CA GLN A 180 -11.39 1.19 -12.15
C GLN A 180 -9.91 1.54 -12.39
N GLY A 181 -9.01 0.56 -12.28
CA GLY A 181 -7.60 0.72 -12.59
C GLY A 181 -6.73 1.11 -11.40
N PHE A 182 -7.25 1.08 -10.16
CA PHE A 182 -6.50 1.49 -8.97
C PHE A 182 -6.12 0.29 -8.11
N PRO A 183 -4.82 0.07 -7.84
CA PRO A 183 -4.41 -0.90 -6.83
C PRO A 183 -4.76 -0.35 -5.43
N PHE A 184 -4.83 -1.26 -4.45
CA PHE A 184 -5.07 -0.87 -3.06
C PHE A 184 -4.12 -1.60 -2.11
N THR A 185 -3.62 -0.86 -1.13
CA THR A 185 -2.79 -1.37 -0.03
C THR A 185 -3.70 -1.83 1.10
N PHE A 186 -3.32 -2.90 1.80
CA PHE A 186 -4.08 -3.42 2.94
C PHE A 186 -3.16 -4.08 3.96
N GLY A 187 -3.63 -4.17 5.21
CA GLY A 187 -3.04 -4.99 6.26
C GLY A 187 -3.69 -6.38 6.29
N LEU A 188 -2.87 -7.41 6.48
CA LEU A 188 -3.32 -8.79 6.59
C LEU A 188 -2.63 -9.48 7.78
N LYS A 189 -3.41 -10.16 8.61
CA LYS A 189 -2.88 -11.08 9.61
C LYS A 189 -2.39 -12.34 8.90
N LEU A 190 -1.12 -12.68 9.07
CA LEU A 190 -0.54 -13.90 8.52
C LEU A 190 -0.58 -15.02 9.55
N TYR A 191 -0.49 -16.25 9.06
CA TYR A 191 -0.48 -17.48 9.85
C TYR A 191 0.63 -18.41 9.33
N SER A 192 0.92 -19.49 10.05
CA SER A 192 1.98 -20.44 9.67
C SER A 192 1.75 -21.01 8.26
N SER A 193 0.49 -21.26 7.91
CA SER A 193 0.06 -21.71 6.59
C SER A 193 0.41 -20.72 5.46
N PHE A 194 0.67 -19.44 5.75
CA PHE A 194 1.12 -18.48 4.73
C PHE A 194 2.49 -18.86 4.14
N ASP A 195 3.31 -19.59 4.89
CA ASP A 195 4.64 -19.99 4.46
C ASP A 195 4.60 -20.95 3.25
N GLU A 196 3.47 -21.67 3.06
CA GLU A 196 3.22 -22.53 1.90
C GLU A 196 3.21 -21.73 0.59
N ALA A 197 2.85 -20.45 0.64
CA ALA A 197 2.82 -19.57 -0.52
C ALA A 197 4.22 -19.21 -1.04
N ALA A 198 5.30 -19.46 -0.28
CA ALA A 198 6.65 -19.05 -0.67
C ALA A 198 7.16 -19.70 -1.96
N THR A 199 6.57 -20.81 -2.40
CA THR A 199 6.97 -21.51 -3.63
C THR A 199 6.04 -21.23 -4.82
N THR A 200 4.73 -21.13 -4.58
CA THR A 200 3.72 -21.08 -5.65
C THR A 200 2.97 -19.75 -5.70
N GLY A 201 3.12 -18.92 -4.68
CA GLY A 201 2.29 -17.75 -4.43
C GLY A 201 0.87 -18.09 -3.95
N VAL A 202 0.42 -19.35 -3.94
CA VAL A 202 -0.95 -19.70 -3.56
C VAL A 202 -1.09 -19.65 -2.05
N VAL A 203 -1.91 -18.74 -1.53
CA VAL A 203 -2.12 -18.58 -0.09
C VAL A 203 -3.29 -19.45 0.37
N PRO A 204 -3.07 -20.42 1.28
CA PRO A 204 -4.16 -21.19 1.86
C PRO A 204 -5.00 -20.33 2.82
N MET A 205 -6.25 -20.75 3.03
CA MET A 205 -7.05 -20.20 4.13
C MET A 205 -6.44 -20.64 5.47
N PRO A 206 -6.35 -19.75 6.47
CA PRO A 206 -5.80 -20.11 7.78
C PRO A 206 -6.73 -21.11 8.49
N ASP A 207 -6.16 -22.20 9.05
CA ASP A 207 -6.91 -23.24 9.75
C ASP A 207 -7.42 -22.72 11.12
N THR A 208 -8.58 -23.23 11.55
CA THR A 208 -9.12 -23.07 12.90
C THR A 208 -8.24 -23.71 13.98
N ASN A 209 -7.50 -24.77 13.63
CA ASN A 209 -6.52 -25.43 14.50
C ASN A 209 -5.09 -24.91 14.32
N ASP A 210 -4.89 -23.85 13.53
CA ASP A 210 -3.60 -23.17 13.43
C ASP A 210 -3.28 -22.57 14.81
N SER A 211 -2.68 -23.39 15.68
CA SER A 211 -2.24 -23.03 17.03
C SER A 211 -1.33 -21.80 17.05
N GLY A 212 -0.89 -21.35 15.86
CA GLY A 212 -0.23 -20.11 15.60
C GLY A 212 -1.09 -18.85 15.48
N ARG A 213 -2.41 -18.87 15.82
CA ARG A 213 -3.26 -17.65 15.88
C ARG A 213 -2.68 -16.51 16.73
N SER A 214 -1.74 -16.82 17.62
CA SER A 214 -1.05 -15.86 18.49
C SER A 214 0.43 -15.66 18.13
N SER A 215 0.94 -16.30 17.07
CA SER A 215 2.38 -16.41 16.79
C SER A 215 2.84 -15.81 15.46
N HIS A 216 1.93 -15.52 14.52
CA HIS A 216 2.31 -14.91 13.24
C HIS A 216 1.83 -13.47 13.16
N GLY A 217 2.68 -12.65 12.53
CA GLY A 217 2.54 -11.22 12.51
C GLY A 217 1.53 -10.69 11.49
N SER A 218 1.36 -9.38 11.49
CA SER A 218 0.67 -8.69 10.40
C SER A 218 1.66 -8.25 9.33
N HIS A 219 1.20 -8.18 8.09
CA HIS A 219 1.97 -7.72 6.95
C HIS A 219 1.13 -6.80 6.05
N ALA A 220 1.76 -5.83 5.40
CA ALA A 220 1.09 -4.97 4.43
C ALA A 220 1.49 -5.35 3.00
N LEU A 221 0.49 -5.48 2.13
CA LEU A 221 0.67 -5.89 0.74
C LEU A 221 -0.15 -4.99 -0.20
N LEU A 222 0.08 -5.13 -1.51
CA LEU A 222 -0.60 -4.37 -2.55
C LEU A 222 -1.45 -5.29 -3.44
N ALA A 223 -2.77 -5.11 -3.45
CA ALA A 223 -3.64 -5.80 -4.38
C ALA A 223 -3.55 -5.14 -5.77
N VAL A 224 -3.31 -5.97 -6.79
CA VAL A 224 -3.02 -5.54 -8.17
C VAL A 224 -3.89 -6.23 -9.21
N GLY A 225 -4.90 -6.98 -8.78
CA GLY A 225 -5.78 -7.71 -9.67
C GLY A 225 -6.66 -8.71 -8.93
N TYR A 226 -7.50 -9.41 -9.67
CA TYR A 226 -8.34 -10.50 -9.17
C TYR A 226 -8.71 -11.46 -10.31
N SER A 227 -9.13 -12.67 -9.93
CA SER A 227 -9.66 -13.69 -10.83
C SER A 227 -10.82 -14.44 -10.19
N ASP A 228 -12.00 -14.35 -10.81
CA ASP A 228 -13.21 -15.05 -10.35
C ASP A 228 -13.11 -16.56 -10.54
N GLN A 229 -12.44 -17.02 -11.59
CA GLN A 229 -12.11 -18.45 -11.78
C GLN A 229 -11.32 -19.01 -10.59
N SER A 230 -10.35 -18.26 -10.08
CA SER A 230 -9.50 -18.68 -8.95
C SER A 230 -10.10 -18.32 -7.59
N ASN A 231 -11.16 -17.52 -7.56
CA ASN A 231 -11.72 -16.89 -6.34
C ASN A 231 -10.65 -16.21 -5.49
N ALA A 232 -9.72 -15.49 -6.12
CA ALA A 232 -8.55 -14.92 -5.46
C ALA A 232 -8.17 -13.53 -5.99
N PHE A 233 -7.64 -12.70 -5.10
CA PHE A 233 -6.94 -11.47 -5.45
C PHE A 233 -5.50 -11.78 -5.85
N ILE A 234 -4.99 -11.05 -6.85
CA ILE A 234 -3.59 -11.06 -7.24
C ILE A 234 -2.91 -9.97 -6.42
N VAL A 235 -1.89 -10.34 -5.65
CA VAL A 235 -1.28 -9.48 -4.64
C VAL A 235 0.22 -9.44 -4.86
N ARG A 236 0.78 -8.23 -4.86
CA ARG A 236 2.22 -7.99 -4.90
C ARG A 236 2.77 -7.97 -3.47
N ASN A 237 3.77 -8.81 -3.21
CA ASN A 237 4.52 -8.82 -1.96
C ASN A 237 5.76 -7.90 -2.06
N SER A 238 6.59 -7.87 -1.02
CA SER A 238 7.82 -7.06 -0.94
C SER A 238 9.01 -7.88 -0.43
N TRP A 239 9.09 -9.13 -0.84
CA TRP A 239 10.13 -10.11 -0.43
C TRP A 239 11.00 -10.56 -1.63
N GLY A 240 11.08 -9.71 -2.65
CA GLY A 240 11.81 -9.98 -3.89
C GLY A 240 11.13 -10.98 -4.82
N GLU A 241 11.65 -11.05 -6.05
CA GLU A 241 11.09 -11.88 -7.14
C GLU A 241 11.28 -13.39 -6.92
N ASN A 242 12.17 -13.80 -6.02
CA ASN A 242 12.40 -15.23 -5.75
C ASN A 242 11.38 -15.85 -4.79
N TRP A 243 10.49 -15.05 -4.22
CA TRP A 243 9.45 -15.51 -3.30
C TRP A 243 8.11 -15.65 -4.02
N GLY A 244 7.37 -16.73 -3.76
CA GLY A 244 6.05 -16.97 -4.35
C GLY A 244 6.09 -17.09 -5.88
N ASP A 245 5.09 -16.56 -6.55
CA ASP A 245 5.07 -16.48 -8.02
C ASP A 245 5.70 -15.17 -8.47
N GLN A 246 7.04 -15.17 -8.61
CA GLN A 246 7.82 -14.00 -9.04
C GLN A 246 7.61 -12.75 -8.15
N GLY A 247 7.47 -12.94 -6.85
CA GLY A 247 7.19 -11.88 -5.87
C GLY A 247 5.69 -11.60 -5.66
N TYR A 248 4.81 -12.35 -6.33
CA TYR A 248 3.36 -12.25 -6.18
C TYR A 248 2.77 -13.44 -5.42
N CYS A 249 1.59 -13.21 -4.86
CA CYS A 249 0.76 -14.24 -4.26
C CYS A 249 -0.72 -14.08 -4.65
N TYR A 250 -1.49 -15.14 -4.42
CA TYR A 250 -2.89 -15.26 -4.75
C TYR A 250 -3.65 -15.51 -3.45
N ILE A 251 -4.40 -14.50 -3.00
CA ILE A 251 -5.08 -14.54 -1.70
C ILE A 251 -6.57 -14.81 -1.92
N PRO A 252 -7.15 -15.85 -1.30
CA PRO A 252 -8.56 -16.17 -1.45
C PRO A 252 -9.46 -14.98 -1.09
N TYR A 253 -10.54 -14.78 -1.86
CA TYR A 253 -11.52 -13.74 -1.58
C TYR A 253 -12.02 -13.79 -0.13
N GLN A 254 -12.32 -14.99 0.37
CA GLN A 254 -12.79 -15.20 1.74
C GLN A 254 -11.83 -14.67 2.80
N TYR A 255 -10.51 -14.80 2.59
CA TYR A 255 -9.49 -14.28 3.48
C TYR A 255 -9.54 -12.74 3.51
N MET A 256 -9.51 -12.10 2.33
CA MET A 256 -9.49 -10.65 2.23
C MET A 256 -10.81 -9.99 2.64
N THR A 257 -11.92 -10.73 2.60
CA THR A 257 -13.25 -10.24 3.02
C THR A 257 -13.59 -10.54 4.49
N ASP A 258 -12.73 -11.22 5.24
CA ASP A 258 -12.91 -11.41 6.69
C ASP A 258 -12.26 -10.25 7.44
N SER A 259 -13.08 -9.43 8.11
CA SER A 259 -12.62 -8.26 8.88
C SER A 259 -11.82 -8.62 10.14
N ASN A 260 -11.79 -9.89 10.54
CA ASN A 260 -10.89 -10.36 11.59
C ASN A 260 -9.47 -10.61 11.06
N LEU A 261 -9.30 -10.74 9.75
CA LEU A 261 -8.06 -11.15 9.10
C LEU A 261 -7.45 -10.02 8.25
N CYS A 262 -8.28 -9.28 7.52
CA CYS A 262 -7.91 -8.15 6.69
C CYS A 262 -8.34 -6.83 7.34
N PHE A 263 -7.52 -5.79 7.23
CA PHE A 263 -7.78 -4.48 7.83
C PHE A 263 -7.12 -3.35 7.02
N ASP A 264 -7.51 -2.11 7.31
CA ASP A 264 -6.95 -0.88 6.72
C ASP A 264 -6.75 -0.92 5.20
N ILE A 265 -7.83 -0.96 4.43
CA ILE A 265 -7.74 -1.02 2.98
C ILE A 265 -7.81 0.38 2.38
N TRP A 266 -6.77 0.77 1.65
CA TRP A 266 -6.62 2.10 1.09
C TRP A 266 -6.14 2.07 -0.36
N THR A 267 -6.81 2.83 -1.21
CA THR A 267 -6.29 3.19 -2.53
C THR A 267 -5.83 4.63 -2.53
N VAL A 268 -4.74 4.92 -3.24
CA VAL A 268 -4.21 6.27 -3.41
C VAL A 268 -4.36 6.72 -4.86
N ARG A 269 -4.43 8.03 -5.09
CA ARG A 269 -4.54 8.62 -6.42
C ARG A 269 -3.56 9.78 -6.59
N GLN A 270 -3.00 9.84 -7.79
CA GLN A 270 -2.21 10.95 -8.29
C GLN A 270 -3.02 11.53 -9.46
N LEU A 271 -3.49 12.77 -9.34
CA LEU A 271 -4.38 13.48 -10.29
C LEU A 271 -5.87 13.10 -10.20
N ALA A 272 -6.75 14.02 -10.60
CA ALA A 272 -8.22 13.88 -10.64
C ALA A 272 -8.70 12.92 -11.76
N ILE A 273 -8.00 11.80 -11.92
CA ILE A 273 -8.38 10.71 -12.81
C ILE A 273 -9.31 9.80 -12.01
N ASN A 274 -10.57 9.69 -12.45
CA ASN A 274 -11.58 8.89 -11.76
C ASN A 274 -11.52 7.39 -12.12
N SER A 275 -10.87 7.04 -13.23
CA SER A 275 -10.62 5.67 -13.70
C SER A 275 -9.52 5.64 -14.78
N PHE A 276 -8.79 4.52 -14.86
CA PHE A 276 -7.99 4.18 -16.04
C PHE A 276 -8.84 3.37 -17.04
N GLY A 277 -8.31 3.13 -18.24
CA GLY A 277 -9.06 2.39 -19.26
C GLY A 277 -9.23 0.90 -18.91
N GLN A 278 -9.94 0.17 -19.77
CA GLN A 278 -10.24 -1.26 -19.58
C GLN A 278 -9.16 -2.18 -20.19
N GLU A 279 -7.95 -1.68 -20.43
CA GLU A 279 -6.86 -2.45 -21.04
C GLU A 279 -6.45 -3.70 -20.25
N ASN A 280 -6.65 -3.69 -18.93
CA ASN A 280 -6.31 -4.77 -18.02
C ASN A 280 -7.52 -5.69 -17.71
N TRP A 281 -8.64 -5.50 -18.41
CA TRP A 281 -9.82 -6.37 -18.31
C TRP A 281 -9.64 -7.56 -19.25
N HIS A 282 -9.90 -8.76 -18.74
CA HIS A 282 -9.85 -9.98 -19.54
C HIS A 282 -11.24 -10.62 -19.61
N SER A 283 -11.69 -10.93 -20.82
CA SER A 283 -12.99 -11.57 -21.10
C SER A 283 -12.95 -13.09 -21.01
N ASP A 284 -11.76 -13.66 -20.95
CA ASP A 284 -11.54 -15.10 -20.97
C ASP A 284 -10.88 -15.55 -19.65
N ASP A 285 -11.46 -16.59 -19.06
CA ASP A 285 -10.96 -17.31 -17.88
C ASP A 285 -9.84 -18.30 -18.26
N THR A 286 -9.32 -18.25 -19.49
CA THR A 286 -8.21 -19.12 -19.90
C THR A 286 -6.87 -18.52 -19.48
N ILE A 287 -6.18 -19.24 -18.60
CA ILE A 287 -4.75 -19.09 -18.38
C ILE A 287 -4.06 -19.48 -19.71
N ASP A 288 -3.09 -18.68 -20.14
CA ASP A 288 -2.07 -19.13 -21.09
C ASP A 288 -1.26 -20.25 -20.42
N TYR A 289 -1.77 -21.47 -20.53
CA TYR A 289 -1.25 -22.69 -19.93
C TYR A 289 0.10 -23.15 -20.52
N SER A 290 0.73 -22.35 -21.39
CA SER A 290 2.02 -22.71 -21.99
C SER A 290 3.23 -22.49 -21.08
N ARG A 291 3.06 -21.91 -19.87
CA ARG A 291 4.20 -21.63 -18.97
C ARG A 291 4.19 -22.29 -17.59
N SER A 292 3.15 -23.03 -17.20
CA SER A 292 3.15 -23.75 -15.91
C SER A 292 2.12 -24.90 -15.83
N MET A 293 2.00 -25.71 -16.87
CA MET A 293 1.34 -27.02 -16.71
C MET A 293 2.35 -28.05 -16.20
N ASP A 294 2.24 -28.36 -14.91
CA ASP A 294 2.06 -29.74 -14.47
C ASP A 294 1.29 -29.75 -13.13
N ASN A 295 0.25 -30.60 -13.08
CA ASN A 295 -0.56 -31.01 -11.93
C ASN A 295 -1.80 -30.20 -11.55
N ASN A 296 -2.81 -30.29 -12.44
CA ASN A 296 -4.21 -30.16 -12.06
C ASN A 296 -4.74 -31.50 -11.49
N SER A 297 -4.65 -31.67 -10.17
CA SER A 297 -5.37 -32.71 -9.40
C SER A 297 -5.10 -32.50 -7.90
N TYR A 298 -5.78 -31.58 -7.22
CA TYR A 298 -5.64 -31.54 -5.75
C TYR A 298 -6.88 -31.19 -4.92
N TYR A 299 -7.93 -30.59 -5.48
CA TYR A 299 -9.15 -30.27 -4.70
C TYR A 299 -10.12 -31.45 -4.49
N GLY A 300 -9.72 -32.69 -4.79
CA GLY A 300 -10.61 -33.86 -4.77
C GLY A 300 -10.38 -34.89 -3.65
N ASN A 301 -9.29 -34.86 -2.88
CA ASN A 301 -8.98 -35.94 -1.92
C ASN A 301 -8.17 -35.46 -0.71
N ILE A 302 -8.68 -34.51 0.07
CA ILE A 302 -8.09 -34.18 1.39
C ILE A 302 -8.62 -35.20 2.41
N HIS A 303 -8.19 -36.46 2.33
CA HIS A 303 -8.28 -37.40 3.46
C HIS A 303 -7.28 -38.56 3.46
N ARG A 304 -6.38 -38.67 2.48
CA ARG A 304 -5.30 -39.65 2.52
C ARG A 304 -4.07 -39.09 1.82
N ASP A 305 -3.17 -38.51 2.61
CA ASP A 305 -1.71 -38.62 2.49
C ASP A 305 -1.10 -37.57 3.42
N ARG A 306 -1.06 -37.92 4.71
CA ARG A 306 -0.55 -37.09 5.80
C ARG A 306 0.95 -37.32 6.03
N ALA A 307 1.69 -37.63 4.97
CA ALA A 307 3.12 -37.85 5.00
C ALA A 307 3.69 -37.23 3.72
N MET A 308 4.70 -36.36 3.87
CA MET A 308 5.21 -35.39 2.89
C MET A 308 4.47 -34.05 2.93
N ILE A 309 4.84 -33.20 3.90
CA ILE A 309 5.00 -31.73 3.83
C ILE A 309 5.16 -31.29 5.29
N GLU A 310 6.41 -31.17 5.72
CA GLU A 310 6.80 -30.52 6.98
C GLU A 310 7.89 -29.53 6.60
N ASN A 311 7.53 -28.29 6.28
CA ASN A 311 8.41 -27.35 5.56
C ASN A 311 8.75 -26.03 6.27
N PHE A 312 8.50 -25.84 7.59
CA PHE A 312 9.12 -24.76 8.39
C PHE A 312 9.54 -25.17 9.80
N ASP A 313 10.65 -24.61 10.28
CA ASP A 313 11.30 -25.00 11.54
C ASP A 313 10.70 -24.19 12.69
N ASP A 314 10.17 -24.88 13.70
CA ASP A 314 9.68 -24.31 14.96
C ASP A 314 10.84 -23.92 15.90
N ASN A 315 11.88 -23.29 15.35
CA ASN A 315 12.96 -22.73 16.15
C ASN A 315 12.63 -21.26 16.45
N ASP A 316 12.07 -21.07 17.65
CA ASP A 316 11.72 -19.80 18.26
C ASP A 316 12.96 -18.91 18.48
N ASP A 317 13.31 -18.08 17.50
CA ASP A 317 14.26 -16.97 17.69
C ASP A 317 13.50 -15.74 18.21
N TYR A 318 13.36 -15.67 19.53
CA TYR A 318 12.95 -14.46 20.24
C TYR A 318 14.09 -13.44 20.20
N ASP A 319 13.95 -12.37 19.41
CA ASP A 319 14.90 -11.26 19.46
C ASP A 319 14.64 -10.43 20.74
N ASN A 320 15.49 -10.64 21.73
CA ASN A 320 15.48 -9.90 22.99
C ASN A 320 16.20 -8.56 22.83
N SER A 321 15.70 -7.68 21.96
CA SER A 321 16.03 -6.26 22.02
C SER A 321 15.19 -5.65 23.16
N GLY A 322 15.81 -5.45 24.32
CA GLY A 322 15.15 -4.96 25.52
C GLY A 322 14.39 -3.66 25.28
N ASN A 323 13.07 -3.77 25.17
CA ASN A 323 12.14 -2.64 25.21
C ASN A 323 11.08 -2.94 26.27
N ASN A 324 11.02 -2.06 27.27
CA ASN A 324 10.02 -2.09 28.32
C ASN A 324 8.62 -1.93 27.71
N TYR A 325 7.91 -3.04 27.54
CA TYR A 325 6.46 -3.01 27.34
C TYR A 325 5.80 -2.54 28.63
N SER A 326 5.49 -1.24 28.70
CA SER A 326 4.55 -0.74 29.70
C SER A 326 3.15 -1.28 29.37
N ASN A 327 2.72 -2.19 30.23
CA ASN A 327 1.38 -2.75 30.39
C ASN A 327 0.25 -1.75 30.00
N TYR A 328 -0.43 -1.99 28.89
CA TYR A 328 -1.78 -1.45 28.65
C TYR A 328 -2.76 -2.63 28.66
N GLY A 329 -3.29 -2.89 29.84
CA GLY A 329 -4.42 -3.81 30.04
C GLY A 329 -5.75 -3.08 29.87
N SER A 330 -6.60 -3.70 29.05
CA SER A 330 -8.07 -3.84 29.16
C SER A 330 -8.96 -2.58 29.14
N ASN A 331 -9.75 -2.41 28.07
CA ASN A 331 -11.18 -2.81 28.03
C ASN A 331 -11.87 -2.21 26.80
N TYR A 332 -12.34 -3.05 25.88
CA TYR A 332 -13.32 -2.65 24.85
C TYR A 332 -14.70 -3.13 25.31
N ASP A 333 -15.44 -2.26 25.97
CA ASP A 333 -16.89 -2.38 26.08
C ASP A 333 -17.54 -1.66 24.91
N TYR A 334 -18.26 -2.41 24.09
CA TYR A 334 -19.21 -1.87 23.13
C TYR A 334 -20.41 -1.34 23.92
N ASP A 335 -20.59 -0.02 23.98
CA ASP A 335 -21.90 0.52 24.30
C ASP A 335 -22.29 1.68 23.38
N ARG A 336 -23.44 1.47 22.73
CA ARG A 336 -24.19 2.48 22.00
C ARG A 336 -24.74 3.46 23.01
N ASN A 337 -24.47 4.75 22.85
CA ASN A 337 -25.54 5.76 22.83
C ASN A 337 -25.04 7.13 22.41
N ASN A 338 -25.89 7.76 21.62
CA ASN A 338 -25.72 8.98 20.87
C ASN A 338 -26.13 10.17 21.76
N THR A 339 -25.20 11.06 22.12
CA THR A 339 -25.49 12.45 22.51
C THR A 339 -24.30 13.33 22.19
N PHE A 340 -24.50 14.23 21.22
CA PHE A 340 -23.63 15.35 20.88
C PHE A 340 -23.51 16.32 22.05
N ASP A 341 -22.29 16.77 22.34
CA ASP A 341 -22.03 18.04 23.03
C ASP A 341 -20.73 18.67 22.48
N ASP A 342 -20.83 19.96 22.17
CA ASP A 342 -19.87 20.81 21.47
C ASP A 342 -18.87 21.42 22.47
N SER A 343 -17.57 21.14 22.33
CA SER A 343 -16.54 22.11 22.72
C SER A 343 -15.22 21.85 21.99
N TRP A 344 -14.96 22.71 21.00
CA TRP A 344 -13.72 22.81 20.25
C TRP A 344 -12.59 23.37 21.12
N ASN A 345 -11.49 22.64 21.24
CA ASN A 345 -10.19 23.18 21.66
C ASN A 345 -9.16 22.87 20.57
N SER A 346 -8.64 23.93 19.96
CA SER A 346 -7.60 23.89 18.91
C SER A 346 -6.28 23.31 19.45
N PRO A 347 -5.54 22.49 18.67
CA PRO A 347 -4.16 22.14 19.00
C PRO A 347 -3.17 23.28 18.64
N PRO A 348 -2.05 23.42 19.37
CA PRO A 348 -1.12 24.53 19.21
C PRO A 348 -0.25 24.41 17.96
N ALA A 349 0.01 25.56 17.33
CA ALA A 349 0.87 25.72 16.17
C ALA A 349 2.35 25.41 16.48
N PHE A 350 3.01 24.71 15.54
CA PHE A 350 4.46 24.55 15.50
C PHE A 350 5.14 25.91 15.41
N GLN A 351 6.07 26.19 16.34
CA GLN A 351 6.91 27.39 16.36
C GLN A 351 8.13 27.17 15.46
N ASP A 352 8.26 28.02 14.45
CA ASP A 352 9.51 28.21 13.70
C ASP A 352 10.57 28.89 14.59
N PHE A 353 11.75 28.27 14.65
CA PHE A 353 12.98 28.88 15.15
C PHE A 353 13.86 29.24 13.96
N ASP A 354 14.10 30.54 13.72
CA ASP A 354 15.46 31.03 13.42
C ASP A 354 15.61 32.54 13.69
N GLN A 355 16.84 32.95 13.96
CA GLN A 355 17.31 34.13 14.67
C GLN A 355 17.65 35.34 13.77
N SER A 356 17.42 36.52 14.34
CA SER A 356 18.27 37.72 14.30
C SER A 356 18.35 38.65 13.07
N ARG A 357 17.89 39.89 13.33
CA ARG A 357 18.45 41.22 13.01
C ARG A 357 18.68 41.61 11.54
N ASN A 358 17.91 42.61 11.07
CA ASN A 358 18.37 44.01 11.04
C ASN A 358 17.23 44.97 10.71
N ASP A 359 17.25 46.12 11.39
CA ASP A 359 16.40 47.30 11.13
C ASP A 359 16.60 47.83 9.71
N GLU A 360 15.52 48.25 9.06
CA GLU A 360 15.40 49.60 8.50
C GLU A 360 13.96 49.89 8.05
N SER A 361 13.51 51.08 8.45
CA SER A 361 12.20 51.66 8.23
C SER A 361 11.89 51.93 6.75
N PHE A 362 10.70 51.56 6.29
CA PHE A 362 10.05 52.28 5.19
C PHE A 362 8.53 52.28 5.35
N GLN A 363 7.98 53.47 5.59
CA GLN A 363 6.55 53.76 5.50
C GLN A 363 6.13 53.73 4.04
N GLY A 364 5.11 52.94 3.71
CA GLY A 364 4.49 52.92 2.39
C GLY A 364 3.09 52.35 2.48
N ASN A 365 2.09 53.24 2.41
CA ASN A 365 0.69 52.90 2.21
C ASN A 365 0.53 52.04 0.93
N PHE A 366 -0.17 50.91 1.05
CA PHE A 366 -0.77 50.23 -0.11
C PHE A 366 -2.27 50.07 0.11
N PRO A 367 -3.10 50.42 -0.88
CA PRO A 367 -4.53 50.15 -0.86
C PRO A 367 -4.79 48.66 -1.16
N ASP A 368 -5.81 48.12 -0.50
CA ASP A 368 -6.46 46.84 -0.83
C ASP A 368 -6.88 46.80 -2.30
N PRO A 369 -6.71 45.66 -3.00
CA PRO A 369 -7.59 45.33 -4.11
C PRO A 369 -8.22 43.94 -3.98
N ASP A 370 -9.54 43.99 -3.86
CA ASP A 370 -10.53 43.16 -4.57
C ASP A 370 -10.23 41.68 -4.83
N TYR A 371 -10.95 40.86 -4.06
CA TYR A 371 -11.50 39.58 -4.47
C TYR A 371 -12.27 39.72 -5.80
N ASN A 372 -11.64 39.35 -6.93
CA ASN A 372 -12.24 38.73 -8.13
C ASN A 372 -11.28 38.82 -9.32
N GLN A 373 -10.47 37.78 -9.56
CA GLN A 373 -10.03 37.32 -10.90
C GLN A 373 -8.97 36.21 -10.77
N PHE A 374 -9.40 34.95 -10.77
CA PHE A 374 -8.57 33.81 -11.20
C PHE A 374 -9.50 32.76 -11.84
N GLN A 375 -10.02 33.11 -13.01
CA GLN A 375 -10.39 32.14 -14.04
C GLN A 375 -9.58 32.49 -15.28
N GLN A 376 -9.09 31.46 -15.97
CA GLN A 376 -8.23 31.49 -17.15
C GLN A 376 -6.73 31.52 -16.85
N ASN A 377 -6.16 30.33 -16.61
CA ASN A 377 -5.11 29.75 -17.45
C ASN A 377 -4.68 28.40 -16.86
N ASN A 378 -5.09 27.30 -17.50
CA ASN A 378 -4.37 26.02 -17.52
C ASN A 378 -4.96 25.13 -18.62
N ASP A 379 -4.84 25.62 -19.86
CA ASP A 379 -5.02 24.80 -21.06
C ASP A 379 -3.76 23.96 -21.29
N PHE A 380 -3.71 22.77 -20.70
CA PHE A 380 -2.71 21.74 -21.04
C PHE A 380 -3.34 20.52 -21.74
N CYS A 381 -4.68 20.47 -21.88
CA CYS A 381 -5.40 19.37 -22.53
C CYS A 381 -5.57 19.55 -24.06
N THR A 382 -5.20 20.69 -24.63
CA THR A 382 -5.43 20.98 -26.07
C THR A 382 -4.26 20.57 -26.98
N TYR A 383 -3.13 20.14 -26.41
CA TYR A 383 -1.93 19.75 -27.18
C TYR A 383 -1.92 18.27 -27.61
N LEU A 384 -2.69 17.39 -26.94
CA LEU A 384 -2.66 15.94 -27.21
C LEU A 384 -3.65 15.46 -28.30
N ASN A 385 -4.57 16.31 -28.77
CA ASN A 385 -5.57 15.92 -29.79
C ASN A 385 -5.23 16.29 -31.24
N LYS A 386 -4.04 16.86 -31.54
CA LYS A 386 -3.65 17.25 -32.91
C LYS A 386 -2.62 16.37 -33.61
N LYS A 387 -2.19 15.24 -33.03
CA LYS A 387 -1.21 14.32 -33.65
C LYS A 387 -1.72 12.91 -34.01
N LYS A 388 -3.05 12.68 -34.01
CA LYS A 388 -3.64 11.40 -34.46
C LYS A 388 -4.31 11.44 -35.85
N HIS A 389 -4.22 12.55 -36.59
CA HIS A 389 -4.74 12.64 -37.97
C HIS A 389 -3.73 13.25 -38.94
N SER A 390 -2.68 12.51 -39.29
CA SER A 390 -1.85 12.82 -40.47
C SER A 390 -0.93 11.67 -40.87
N ILE A 391 -1.46 10.46 -41.03
CA ILE A 391 -0.80 9.44 -41.87
C ILE A 391 -1.89 8.69 -42.63
N HIS A 392 -2.27 9.18 -43.82
CA HIS A 392 -2.67 8.37 -44.98
C HIS A 392 -2.82 9.24 -46.23
N ARG A 393 -2.31 8.72 -47.35
CA ARG A 393 -2.36 9.20 -48.75
C ARG A 393 -1.26 10.16 -49.20
N ILE A 394 -0.22 9.60 -49.84
CA ILE A 394 0.15 10.00 -51.21
C ILE A 394 0.53 8.72 -51.98
N SER A 395 -0.22 8.43 -53.04
CA SER A 395 0.16 7.57 -54.16
C SER A 395 -0.02 8.37 -55.46
N SER A 396 0.81 8.06 -56.46
CA SER A 396 0.77 8.47 -57.89
C SER A 396 0.97 9.96 -58.22
N PHE A 397 2.14 10.32 -58.77
CA PHE A 397 2.44 10.32 -60.21
C PHE A 397 3.95 10.27 -60.45
#